data_AF-A0A7V3UYX2-F1
#
_entry.id   AF-A0A7V3UYX2-F1
#
_cell.length_a   1.000
_cell.length_b   1.000
_cell.length_c   1.000
_cell.angle_alpha   90.00
_cell.angle_beta   90.00
_cell.angle_gamma   90.00
#
_symmetry.space_group_name_H-M   'P 1'
#
loop_
_entity.id
_entity.type
_entity.pdbx_description
1 polymer ?
#
loop_
_entity_poly.entity_id
_entity_poly.type
_entity_poly.pdbx_seq_one_letter_code
_entity_poly.pdbx_strand_id
1 'polypeptide(L)'
;MRIEEDRRLSPMVVTNAISLNMVPPSYTDGGIIFRRIGLAEAQRLVREAGQVVSAIGHADTARLVGQQLGVELPADRRNVLLGDELTLVAQYVGPRLPEGATELPQGARIEYFVVRLASGEELAGRGDMVFFPMRSRD
;
A
#
# COMPACT_ATOMS: atom_id res chain seq x y z
N MET A 1 -15.29 22.52 27.80
CA MET A 1 -13.98 22.36 27.15
C MET A 1 -13.94 20.95 26.58
N ARG A 2 -14.33 20.78 25.32
CA ARG A 2 -14.24 19.48 24.65
C ARG A 2 -12.76 19.26 24.34
N ILE A 3 -12.20 18.20 24.89
CA ILE A 3 -10.87 17.73 24.50
C ILE A 3 -11.06 17.28 23.05
N GLU A 4 -10.57 18.09 22.12
CA GLU A 4 -10.42 17.66 20.73
C GLU A 4 -9.46 16.48 20.78
N GLU A 5 -9.99 15.26 20.61
CA GLU A 5 -9.18 14.09 20.36
C GLU A 5 -8.33 14.42 19.14
N ASP A 6 -7.06 14.67 19.40
CA ASP A 6 -5.98 14.75 18.44
C ASP A 6 -5.98 13.41 17.69
N ARG A 7 -6.83 13.30 16.66
CA ARG A 7 -6.81 12.22 15.68
C ARG A 7 -5.46 12.34 15.00
N ARG A 8 -4.45 11.72 15.61
CA ARG A 8 -3.18 11.45 14.96
C ARG A 8 -3.54 10.75 13.67
N LEU A 9 -3.40 11.46 12.55
CA LEU A 9 -3.55 10.86 11.24
C LEU A 9 -2.62 9.65 11.21
N SER A 10 -3.17 8.48 10.93
CA SER A 10 -2.37 7.27 10.76
C SER A 10 -1.33 7.56 9.67
N PRO A 11 -0.05 7.23 9.89
CA PRO A 11 0.97 7.51 8.89
C PRO A 11 0.67 6.75 7.60
N MET A 12 0.93 7.39 6.45
CA MET A 12 0.85 6.71 5.16
C MET A 12 1.99 5.69 5.05
N VAL A 13 1.64 4.41 5.00
CA VAL A 13 2.61 3.34 4.79
C VAL A 13 2.89 3.21 3.29
N VAL A 14 4.18 3.14 2.92
CA VAL A 14 4.63 2.92 1.55
C VAL A 14 5.31 1.56 1.44
N THR A 15 4.75 0.63 0.67
CA THR A 15 5.29 -0.71 0.44
C THR A 15 5.72 -0.89 -1.02
N ASN A 16 6.51 -1.92 -1.32
CA ASN A 16 6.88 -2.28 -2.70
C ASN A 16 5.99 -3.38 -3.31
N ALA A 17 5.17 -4.04 -2.49
CA ALA A 17 4.30 -5.14 -2.88
C ALA A 17 3.24 -5.38 -1.79
N ILE A 18 2.28 -6.25 -2.08
CA ILE A 18 1.35 -6.82 -1.08
C ILE A 18 1.59 -8.31 -0.93
N SER A 19 1.41 -8.78 0.29
CA SER A 19 1.43 -10.20 0.66
C SER A 19 0.21 -10.52 1.49
N LEU A 20 -0.31 -11.75 1.40
CA LEU A 20 -1.35 -12.23 2.32
C LEU A 20 -0.90 -12.23 3.78
N ASN A 21 0.41 -12.25 4.06
CA ASN A 21 0.95 -12.06 5.42
C ASN A 21 0.66 -10.66 5.98
N MET A 22 0.22 -9.72 5.14
CA MET A 22 -0.22 -8.40 5.56
C MET A 22 -1.70 -8.36 5.95
N VAL A 23 -2.45 -9.45 5.78
CA VAL A 23 -3.83 -9.54 6.25
C VAL A 23 -3.81 -9.95 7.73
N PRO A 24 -4.41 -9.15 8.64
CA PRO A 24 -4.48 -9.51 10.05
C PRO A 24 -5.16 -10.87 10.25
N PRO A 25 -4.68 -11.74 11.17
CA PRO A 25 -5.34 -13.01 11.45
C PRO A 25 -6.79 -12.88 11.94
N SER A 26 -7.14 -11.72 12.51
CA SER A 26 -8.50 -11.37 12.92
C SER A 26 -9.43 -11.00 11.76
N TYR A 27 -8.89 -10.78 10.57
CA TYR A 27 -9.65 -10.43 9.38
C TYR A 27 -10.13 -11.71 8.68
N THR A 28 -11.34 -12.13 9.03
CA THR A 28 -11.90 -13.44 8.63
C THR A 28 -12.86 -13.36 7.45
N ASP A 29 -13.43 -12.19 7.16
CA ASP A 29 -14.37 -11.98 6.05
C ASP A 29 -14.21 -10.58 5.44
N GLY A 30 -14.27 -10.51 4.11
CA GLY A 30 -14.06 -9.30 3.32
C GLY A 30 -13.03 -9.48 2.21
N GLY A 31 -12.43 -8.38 1.76
CA GLY A 31 -11.48 -8.38 0.65
C GLY A 31 -10.46 -7.26 0.72
N ILE A 32 -9.46 -7.36 -0.16
CA ILE A 32 -8.46 -6.32 -0.39
C ILE A 32 -8.95 -5.50 -1.57
N ILE A 33 -9.27 -4.23 -1.35
CA ILE A 33 -9.60 -3.30 -2.43
C ILE A 33 -8.34 -2.53 -2.81
N PHE A 34 -8.03 -2.51 -4.10
CA PHE A 34 -6.96 -1.67 -4.63
C PHE A 34 -7.45 -0.80 -5.79
N ARG A 35 -6.80 0.35 -5.96
CA ARG A 35 -6.96 1.21 -7.12
C ARG A 35 -5.59 1.61 -7.64
N ARG A 36 -5.37 1.43 -8.93
CA ARG A 36 -4.21 1.98 -9.63
C ARG A 36 -4.31 3.50 -9.65
N ILE A 37 -3.21 4.18 -9.32
CA ILE A 37 -3.12 5.64 -9.32
C ILE A 37 -1.93 6.12 -10.14
N GLY A 38 -1.98 7.37 -10.58
CA GLY A 38 -0.85 8.02 -11.26
C GLY A 38 0.19 8.56 -10.26
N LEU A 39 1.40 8.83 -10.74
CA LEU A 39 2.48 9.40 -9.93
C LEU A 39 2.07 10.73 -9.26
N ALA A 40 1.38 11.61 -9.99
CA ALA A 40 0.93 12.90 -9.44
C ALA A 40 -0.04 12.74 -8.25
N GLU A 41 -0.90 11.71 -8.28
CA GLU A 41 -1.78 11.38 -7.16
C GLU A 41 -0.98 10.77 -5.99
N ALA A 42 -0.02 9.87 -6.28
CA ALA A 42 0.83 9.27 -5.25
C ALA A 42 1.65 10.34 -4.50
N GLN A 43 2.27 11.26 -5.24
CA GLN A 43 2.99 12.41 -4.68
C GLN A 43 2.08 13.30 -3.83
N ARG A 44 0.83 13.54 -4.25
CA ARG A 44 -0.14 14.33 -3.49
C ARG A 44 -0.48 13.66 -2.16
N LEU A 45 -0.82 12.36 -2.19
CA LEU A 45 -1.15 11.59 -1.00
C LEU A 45 -0.01 11.61 0.03
N VAL A 46 1.22 11.44 -0.43
CA VAL A 46 2.43 11.47 0.42
C VAL A 46 2.64 12.84 1.06
N ARG A 47 2.44 13.93 0.30
CA ARG A 47 2.53 15.30 0.85
C ARG A 47 1.43 15.61 1.88
N GLU A 48 0.24 15.07 1.68
CA GLU A 48 -0.94 15.31 2.53
C GLU A 48 -0.97 14.41 3.77
N ALA A 49 -0.24 13.29 3.78
CA ALA A 49 -0.27 12.28 4.85
C ALA A 49 0.25 12.77 6.21
N GLY A 50 0.95 13.91 6.28
CA GLY A 50 1.58 14.44 7.49
C GLY A 50 2.81 13.63 7.95
N GLN A 51 2.70 12.30 7.97
CA GLN A 51 3.79 11.35 8.24
C GLN A 51 3.77 10.20 7.23
N VAL A 52 4.95 9.82 6.74
CA VAL A 52 5.16 8.75 5.77
C VAL A 52 6.07 7.71 6.39
N VAL A 53 5.71 6.44 6.24
CA VAL A 53 6.45 5.29 6.77
C VAL A 53 6.85 4.38 5.63
N SER A 54 8.15 4.19 5.42
CA SER A 54 8.65 3.20 4.47
C SER A 54 8.51 1.79 5.04
N ALA A 55 8.08 0.86 4.19
CA ALA A 55 8.13 -0.58 4.39
C ALA A 55 8.68 -1.27 3.13
N ILE A 56 9.58 -0.59 2.42
CA ILE A 56 10.27 -1.11 1.25
C ILE A 56 11.56 -1.79 1.70
N GLY A 57 11.66 -3.10 1.53
CA GLY A 57 12.77 -3.89 2.08
C GLY A 57 14.12 -3.81 1.33
N HIS A 58 14.17 -3.17 0.17
CA HIS A 58 15.38 -3.04 -0.67
C HIS A 58 15.76 -1.58 -0.86
N ALA A 59 17.01 -1.21 -0.56
CA ALA A 59 17.48 0.17 -0.56
C ALA A 59 17.36 0.86 -1.92
N ASP A 60 17.71 0.16 -3.01
CA ASP A 60 17.61 0.77 -4.35
C ASP A 60 16.15 1.06 -4.74
N THR A 61 15.23 0.15 -4.42
CA THR A 61 13.80 0.37 -4.65
C THR A 61 13.29 1.52 -3.80
N ALA A 62 13.65 1.56 -2.51
CA ALA A 62 13.23 2.62 -1.61
C ALA A 62 13.72 4.00 -2.08
N ARG A 63 14.97 4.09 -2.53
CA ARG A 63 15.54 5.34 -3.07
C ARG A 63 14.86 5.76 -4.36
N LEU A 64 14.66 4.86 -5.34
CA LEU A 64 14.00 5.17 -6.60
C LEU A 64 12.55 5.64 -6.38
N VAL A 65 11.82 4.94 -5.51
CA VAL A 65 10.45 5.29 -5.15
C VAL A 65 10.43 6.64 -4.41
N GLY A 66 11.34 6.87 -3.48
CA GLY A 66 11.46 8.13 -2.75
C GLY A 66 11.76 9.32 -3.68
N GLN A 67 12.66 9.14 -4.65
CA GLN A 67 12.95 10.13 -5.69
C GLN A 67 11.71 10.47 -6.52
N GLN A 68 10.93 9.48 -6.95
CA GLN A 68 9.69 9.72 -7.68
C GLN A 68 8.63 10.42 -6.82
N LEU A 69 8.49 10.01 -5.55
CA LEU A 69 7.49 10.57 -4.63
C LEU A 69 7.88 11.94 -4.06
N GLY A 70 9.15 12.33 -4.15
CA GLY A 70 9.67 13.58 -3.57
C GLY A 70 9.82 13.51 -2.04
N VAL A 71 10.04 12.31 -1.48
CA VAL A 71 10.26 12.10 -0.04
C VAL A 71 11.41 11.12 0.19
N GLU A 72 12.09 11.24 1.33
CA GLU A 72 13.08 10.25 1.74
C GLU A 72 12.39 8.99 2.24
N LEU A 73 12.76 7.83 1.69
CA LEU A 73 12.27 6.52 2.12
C LEU A 73 13.47 5.64 2.49
N PRO A 74 13.72 5.39 3.79
CA PRO A 74 14.74 4.42 4.19
C PRO A 74 14.30 3.00 3.80
N ALA A 75 15.27 2.12 3.55
CA ALA A 75 14.97 0.70 3.42
C ALA A 75 14.50 0.15 4.78
N ASP A 76 13.33 -0.48 4.80
CA ASP A 76 12.76 -1.03 6.03
C ASP A 76 11.98 -2.31 5.73
N ARG A 77 12.36 -3.39 6.41
CA ARG A 77 11.73 -4.72 6.31
C ARG A 77 10.70 -4.97 7.41
N ARG A 78 10.09 -3.91 7.94
CA ARG A 78 9.01 -4.02 8.92
C ARG A 78 7.86 -4.88 8.41
N ASN A 79 7.24 -5.60 9.34
CA ASN A 79 5.97 -6.27 9.08
C ASN A 79 4.87 -5.22 8.99
N VAL A 80 4.09 -5.27 7.91
CA VAL A 80 2.94 -4.40 7.69
C VAL A 80 1.68 -5.24 7.81
N LEU A 81 0.71 -4.76 8.59
CA LEU A 81 -0.66 -5.25 8.57
C LEU A 81 -1.54 -4.21 7.88
N LEU A 82 -2.32 -4.62 6.90
CA LEU A 82 -3.31 -3.77 6.24
C LEU A 82 -4.49 -3.52 7.18
N GLY A 83 -5.02 -2.30 7.10
CA GLY A 83 -6.26 -1.90 7.77
C GLY A 83 -7.28 -1.38 6.75
N ASP A 84 -8.29 -0.68 7.24
CA ASP A 84 -9.21 0.13 6.45
C ASP A 84 -8.56 1.43 5.90
N GLU A 85 -7.47 1.88 6.52
CA GLU A 85 -6.65 2.99 6.04
C GLU A 85 -5.89 2.66 4.74
N LEU A 86 -5.60 3.69 3.94
CA LEU A 86 -4.86 3.53 2.69
C LEU A 86 -3.38 3.23 2.93
N THR A 87 -2.90 2.16 2.28
CA THR A 87 -1.48 1.88 2.07
C THR A 87 -1.10 2.20 0.63
N LEU A 88 -0.02 2.94 0.43
CA LEU A 88 0.55 3.23 -0.88
C LEU A 88 1.50 2.09 -1.29
N VAL A 89 1.22 1.45 -2.41
CA VAL A 89 2.08 0.40 -2.98
C VAL A 89 2.80 0.95 -4.20
N ALA A 90 4.12 0.94 -4.17
CA ALA A 90 5.01 1.30 -5.27
C ALA A 90 5.59 0.02 -5.88
N GLN A 91 4.82 -0.61 -6.77
CA GLN A 91 5.17 -1.89 -7.37
C GLN A 91 6.19 -1.69 -8.49
N TYR A 92 7.40 -2.22 -8.28
CA TYR A 92 8.37 -2.36 -9.35
C TYR A 92 7.90 -3.42 -10.36
N VAL A 93 7.89 -3.07 -11.64
CA VAL A 93 7.54 -3.95 -12.76
C VAL A 93 8.62 -3.85 -13.83
N GLY A 94 9.28 -4.97 -14.15
CA GLY A 94 10.36 -4.99 -15.14
C GLY A 94 11.38 -6.10 -14.87
N PRO A 95 12.54 -6.07 -15.56
CA PRO A 95 13.66 -6.98 -15.29
C PRO A 95 14.18 -6.78 -13.86
N ARG A 96 14.95 -7.74 -13.32
CA ARG A 96 15.55 -7.59 -11.98
C ARG A 96 16.30 -6.27 -11.88
N LEU A 97 16.02 -5.50 -10.82
CA LEU A 97 16.75 -4.27 -10.51
C LEU A 97 18.21 -4.62 -10.18
N PRO A 98 19.21 -4.08 -10.90
CA PRO A 98 20.62 -4.26 -10.55
C PRO A 98 20.93 -3.64 -9.18
N GLU A 99 21.89 -4.20 -8.46
CA GLU A 99 22.35 -3.62 -7.19
C GLU A 99 23.03 -2.27 -7.46
N GLY A 100 22.69 -1.27 -6.63
CA GLY A 100 23.19 0.11 -6.75
C GLY A 100 22.54 0.92 -7.88
N ALA A 101 21.49 0.42 -8.53
CA ALA A 101 20.86 1.08 -9.67
C ALA A 101 20.23 2.42 -9.29
N THR A 102 20.85 3.54 -9.70
CA THR A 102 20.37 4.90 -9.42
C THR A 102 19.14 5.33 -10.22
N GLU A 103 18.87 4.61 -11.30
CA GLU A 103 17.78 4.84 -12.24
C GLU A 103 17.06 3.52 -12.56
N LEU A 104 15.86 3.61 -13.13
CA LEU A 104 15.13 2.44 -13.57
C LEU A 104 15.78 1.84 -14.83
N PRO A 105 16.02 0.52 -14.89
CA PRO A 105 16.47 -0.14 -16.11
C PRO A 105 15.50 0.09 -17.28
N GLN A 106 16.01 -0.01 -18.51
CA GLN A 106 15.14 0.04 -19.69
C GLN A 106 14.02 -1.00 -19.60
N GLY A 107 12.78 -0.56 -19.83
CA GLY A 107 11.58 -1.40 -19.72
C GLY A 107 11.08 -1.65 -18.30
N ALA A 108 11.76 -1.13 -17.27
CA ALA A 108 11.27 -1.10 -15.90
C ALA A 108 10.42 0.14 -15.62
N ARG A 109 9.44 0.00 -14.73
CA ARG A 109 8.61 1.09 -14.22
C ARG A 109 8.20 0.82 -12.78
N ILE A 110 7.81 1.89 -12.08
CA ILE A 110 7.07 1.81 -10.82
C ILE A 110 5.59 2.06 -11.14
N GLU A 111 4.73 1.14 -10.74
CA GLU A 111 3.28 1.31 -10.77
C GLU A 111 2.77 1.60 -9.36
N TYR A 112 1.91 2.61 -9.23
CA TYR A 112 1.37 3.02 -7.94
C TYR A 112 -0.06 2.52 -7.74
N PHE A 113 -0.33 2.04 -6.53
CA PHE A 113 -1.66 1.62 -6.10
C PHE A 113 -1.94 2.15 -4.70
N VAL A 114 -3.19 2.46 -4.41
CA VAL A 114 -3.68 2.57 -3.03
C VAL A 114 -4.46 1.32 -2.69
N VAL A 115 -4.21 0.77 -1.51
CA VAL A 115 -4.78 -0.50 -1.07
C VAL A 115 -5.27 -0.42 0.36
N ARG A 116 -6.39 -1.06 0.64
CA ARG A 116 -6.93 -1.24 1.99
C ARG A 116 -7.79 -2.51 2.07
N LEU A 117 -8.10 -2.91 3.29
CA LEU A 117 -9.12 -3.90 3.58
C LEU A 117 -10.53 -3.28 3.47
N ALA A 118 -11.50 -4.12 3.14
CA ALA A 118 -12.90 -3.77 3.05
C ALA A 118 -13.76 -4.93 3.55
N SER A 119 -14.64 -4.65 4.50
CA SER A 119 -15.51 -5.67 5.09
C SER A 119 -16.39 -6.35 4.04
N GLY A 120 -16.84 -7.57 4.34
CA GLY A 120 -17.80 -8.29 3.50
C GLY A 120 -19.08 -7.47 3.25
N GLU A 121 -19.55 -6.73 4.25
CA GLU A 121 -20.69 -5.80 4.14
C GLU A 121 -20.43 -4.67 3.13
N GLU A 122 -19.25 -4.03 3.18
CA GLU A 122 -18.89 -2.97 2.23
C GLU A 122 -18.88 -3.50 0.79
N LEU A 123 -18.33 -4.70 0.61
CA LEU A 123 -18.23 -5.34 -0.71
C LEU A 123 -19.60 -5.77 -1.24
N ALA A 124 -20.46 -6.32 -0.37
CA ALA A 124 -21.84 -6.68 -0.74
C ALA A 124 -22.65 -5.46 -1.19
N GLY A 125 -22.44 -4.30 -0.55
CA GLY A 125 -23.09 -3.04 -0.92
C GLY A 125 -22.66 -2.47 -2.29
N ARG A 126 -21.55 -2.94 -2.87
CA ARG A 126 -21.05 -2.46 -4.17
C ARG A 126 -21.70 -3.10 -5.40
N GLY A 127 -22.60 -4.06 -5.24
CA GLY A 127 -23.45 -4.61 -6.32
C GLY A 127 -22.74 -5.47 -7.38
N ASP A 128 -21.43 -5.38 -7.51
CA ASP A 128 -20.64 -6.03 -8.58
C ASP A 128 -19.89 -7.30 -8.13
N MET A 129 -20.01 -7.69 -6.85
CA MET A 129 -19.41 -8.92 -6.33
C MET A 129 -20.48 -9.99 -6.11
N VAL A 130 -20.43 -11.04 -6.93
CA VAL A 130 -21.03 -12.33 -6.57
C VAL A 130 -20.18 -12.91 -5.44
N PHE A 131 -20.61 -12.67 -4.20
CA PHE A 131 -20.08 -13.40 -3.05
C PHE A 131 -20.49 -14.87 -3.26
N PHE A 132 -19.55 -15.71 -3.69
CA PHE A 132 -19.73 -17.14 -3.59
C PHE A 132 -19.42 -17.51 -2.14
N PRO A 133 -20.42 -17.77 -1.28
CA PRO A 133 -20.10 -18.33 0.02
C PRO A 133 -19.32 -19.61 -0.26
N MET A 134 -18.07 -19.67 0.19
CA MET A 134 -17.36 -20.94 0.33
C MET A 134 -18.18 -21.73 1.34
N ARG A 135 -19.12 -22.55 0.86
CA ARG A 135 -19.86 -23.48 1.71
C ARG A 135 -18.82 -24.29 2.46
N SER A 136 -18.87 -24.29 3.79
CA SER A 136 -18.08 -25.26 4.55
C SER A 136 -18.46 -26.63 4.00
N ARG A 137 -17.46 -27.36 3.52
CA ARG A 137 -17.61 -28.81 3.45
C ARG A 137 -17.46 -29.26 4.89
N ASP A 138 -18.59 -29.67 5.47
CA ASP A 138 -18.62 -30.47 6.69
C ASP A 138 -17.68 -31.68 6.57
#